data_AF-A0A846WLB9-F1
#
_entry.id   AF-A0A846WLB9-F1
#
_cell.length_a   1.000
_cell.length_b   1.000
_cell.length_c   1.000
_cell.angle_alpha   90.00
_cell.angle_beta   90.00
_cell.angle_gamma   90.00
#
_symmetry.space_group_name_H-M   'P 1'
#
loop_
_entity.id
_entity.type
_entity.pdbx_description
1 polymer ?
#
loop_
_entity_poly.entity_id
_entity_poly.type
_entity_poly.pdbx_seq_one_letter_code
_entity_poly.pdbx_strand_id
1 'polypeptide(L)'
;MTNSEMMSIGAFADACGLTTSALRFYDDAGLLRPDRVDPGSGYRWYTPGQCDRAVLVRRLREIGMPIVGVRKMLDSAPLDAKRCLDDYLAEIIGAAEAARSTASLIKAQWDIQPEPGVTTISGAMFAAATDQVLTTTACDAEFAVLSGVRVEIENGALTMSATDRFRLTTRSLVAGQTGATCAGTVHADDLRRCLADLRHSPVVELTVDDDGLTITLPGGRRRHCRLIDDTFPDHRALLGALPTPTTTMLTSRTGLLDALERGPAEFVEMQIDEGRIALRPYPCPSDDDSDSGTAELGDEMRLVAEVTGVALTLWFEMTTLYPAISTAIGADVLVELRGRDQPATIRSADRGELTTLVMPVRNPASAGRVAS
;
A
#
# COMPACT_ATOMS: atom_id res chain seq x y z
N MET A 1 11.05 -47.23 -5.96
CA MET A 1 9.76 -47.91 -6.12
C MET A 1 8.70 -46.99 -5.54
N THR A 2 8.06 -46.16 -6.36
CA THR A 2 6.90 -45.36 -5.94
C THR A 2 5.67 -46.02 -6.54
N ASN A 3 4.88 -46.67 -5.69
CA ASN A 3 3.60 -47.25 -6.04
C ASN A 3 2.70 -46.11 -6.55
N SER A 4 2.54 -45.97 -7.86
CA SER A 4 1.54 -45.07 -8.45
C SER A 4 0.18 -45.71 -8.25
N GLU A 5 -0.38 -45.61 -7.05
CA GLU A 5 -1.79 -45.93 -6.83
C GLU A 5 -2.63 -44.96 -7.66
N MET A 6 -3.12 -45.46 -8.79
CA MET A 6 -4.09 -44.73 -9.59
C MET A 6 -5.35 -44.50 -8.78
N MET A 7 -5.80 -43.26 -8.78
CA MET A 7 -7.00 -42.82 -8.10
C MET A 7 -8.18 -42.94 -9.04
N SER A 8 -9.28 -43.50 -8.54
CA SER A 8 -10.56 -43.43 -9.25
C SER A 8 -11.01 -41.97 -9.36
N ILE A 9 -11.85 -41.64 -10.35
CA ILE A 9 -12.38 -40.28 -10.50
C ILE A 9 -13.03 -39.74 -9.21
N GLY A 10 -13.65 -40.60 -8.40
CA GLY A 10 -14.22 -40.23 -7.10
C GLY A 10 -13.14 -39.90 -6.06
N ALA A 11 -12.17 -40.80 -5.87
CA ALA A 11 -11.08 -40.56 -4.92
C ALA A 11 -10.23 -39.33 -5.30
N PHE A 12 -10.03 -39.11 -6.59
CA PHE A 12 -9.29 -37.95 -7.10
C PHE A 12 -10.09 -36.64 -6.94
N ALA A 13 -11.40 -36.68 -7.19
CA ALA A 13 -12.33 -35.58 -6.93
C ALA A 13 -12.25 -35.14 -5.46
N ASP A 14 -12.36 -36.08 -4.53
CA ASP A 14 -12.30 -35.81 -3.09
C ASP A 14 -10.95 -35.20 -2.69
N ALA A 15 -9.84 -35.77 -3.16
CA ALA A 15 -8.50 -35.29 -2.83
C ALA A 15 -8.21 -33.87 -3.34
N CYS A 16 -8.79 -33.49 -4.49
CA CYS A 16 -8.58 -32.16 -5.08
C CYS A 16 -9.71 -31.17 -4.72
N GLY A 17 -10.70 -31.58 -3.94
CA GLY A 17 -11.91 -30.81 -3.63
C GLY A 17 -12.68 -30.39 -4.88
N LEU A 18 -12.79 -31.29 -5.86
CA LEU A 18 -13.57 -31.11 -7.08
C LEU A 18 -14.72 -32.11 -7.10
N THR A 19 -15.74 -31.87 -7.92
CA THR A 19 -16.77 -32.89 -8.17
C THR A 19 -16.36 -33.78 -9.34
N THR A 20 -16.90 -35.00 -9.38
CA THR A 20 -16.68 -35.91 -10.53
C THR A 20 -17.22 -35.36 -11.84
N SER A 21 -18.28 -34.54 -11.80
CA SER A 21 -18.79 -33.81 -12.97
C SER A 21 -17.84 -32.72 -13.42
N ALA A 22 -17.21 -31.97 -12.51
CA ALA A 22 -16.20 -30.97 -12.84
C ALA A 22 -14.97 -31.60 -13.50
N LEU A 23 -14.51 -32.76 -13.01
CA LEU A 23 -13.39 -33.50 -13.64
C LEU A 23 -13.70 -33.94 -15.07
N ARG A 24 -14.93 -34.42 -15.33
CA ARG A 24 -15.36 -34.74 -16.71
C ARG A 24 -15.39 -33.50 -17.58
N PHE A 25 -15.93 -32.40 -17.07
CA PHE A 25 -15.96 -31.13 -17.78
C PHE A 25 -14.54 -30.61 -18.10
N TYR A 26 -13.59 -30.72 -17.16
CA TYR A 26 -12.20 -30.29 -17.38
C TYR A 26 -11.43 -31.21 -18.31
N ASP A 27 -11.78 -32.50 -18.38
CA ASP A 27 -11.29 -33.42 -19.40
C ASP A 27 -11.80 -33.01 -20.79
N ASP A 28 -13.10 -32.80 -20.95
CA ASP A 28 -13.73 -32.36 -22.21
C ASP A 28 -13.19 -30.99 -22.66
N ALA A 29 -12.95 -30.09 -21.69
CA ALA A 29 -12.32 -28.80 -21.90
C ALA A 29 -10.78 -28.89 -21.99
N GLY A 30 -10.18 -30.09 -22.00
CA GLY A 30 -8.73 -30.29 -22.18
C GLY A 30 -7.84 -29.65 -21.11
N LEU A 31 -8.40 -29.23 -19.98
CA LEU A 31 -7.65 -28.63 -18.87
C LEU A 31 -6.98 -29.70 -18.00
N LEU A 32 -7.64 -30.83 -17.80
CA LEU A 32 -7.17 -31.93 -16.97
C LEU A 32 -7.64 -33.28 -17.53
N ARG A 33 -6.82 -33.86 -18.41
CA ARG A 33 -7.11 -35.18 -18.99
C ARG A 33 -6.80 -36.29 -17.99
N PRO A 34 -7.65 -37.34 -17.89
CA PRO A 34 -7.33 -38.52 -17.10
C PRO A 34 -6.08 -39.21 -17.68
N ASP A 35 -5.30 -39.83 -16.80
CA ASP A 35 -4.13 -40.61 -17.19
C ASP A 35 -4.54 -41.88 -17.95
N ARG A 36 -5.65 -42.49 -17.53
CA ARG A 36 -6.23 -43.66 -18.18
C ARG A 36 -7.75 -43.61 -18.22
N VAL A 37 -8.31 -43.97 -19.37
CA VAL A 37 -9.75 -44.22 -19.53
C VAL A 37 -9.94 -45.70 -19.84
N ASP A 38 -10.77 -46.39 -19.07
CA ASP A 38 -11.11 -47.79 -19.30
C ASP A 38 -11.92 -47.94 -20.61
N PRO A 39 -11.48 -48.78 -21.58
CA PRO A 39 -12.12 -48.86 -22.89
C PRO A 39 -13.54 -49.45 -22.88
N GLY A 40 -13.87 -50.28 -21.90
CA GLY A 40 -15.16 -50.97 -21.82
C GLY A 40 -16.23 -50.19 -21.05
N SER A 41 -15.82 -49.47 -20.00
CA SER A 41 -16.72 -48.75 -19.11
C SER A 41 -16.64 -47.23 -19.23
N GLY A 42 -15.61 -46.69 -19.89
CA GLY A 42 -15.33 -45.25 -19.93
C GLY A 42 -14.86 -44.69 -18.59
N TYR A 43 -14.48 -45.55 -17.64
CA TYR A 43 -14.10 -45.15 -16.29
C TYR A 43 -12.74 -44.45 -16.28
N ARG A 44 -12.65 -43.31 -15.59
CA ARG A 44 -11.47 -42.44 -15.59
C ARG A 44 -10.61 -42.67 -14.36
N TRP A 45 -9.30 -42.74 -14.59
CA TRP A 45 -8.28 -42.89 -13.58
C TRP A 45 -7.27 -41.76 -13.68
N TYR A 46 -6.84 -41.28 -12.52
CA TYR A 46 -5.89 -40.17 -12.39
C TYR A 46 -4.70 -40.61 -11.53
N THR A 47 -3.57 -39.95 -11.71
CA THR A 47 -2.41 -40.15 -10.84
C THR A 47 -2.37 -39.08 -9.75
N PRO A 48 -1.77 -39.36 -8.57
CA PRO A 48 -1.58 -38.34 -7.53
C PRO A 48 -0.81 -37.10 -8.01
N GLY A 49 0.08 -37.25 -9.02
CA GLY A 49 0.81 -36.13 -9.61
C GLY A 49 -0.06 -35.13 -10.37
N GLN A 50 -1.31 -35.47 -10.67
CA GLN A 50 -2.26 -34.56 -11.32
C GLN A 50 -2.99 -33.66 -10.32
N CYS A 51 -2.84 -33.88 -9.02
CA CYS A 51 -3.55 -33.13 -7.97
C CYS A 51 -3.20 -31.63 -8.00
N ASP A 52 -1.93 -31.26 -8.12
CA ASP A 52 -1.51 -29.85 -8.14
C ASP A 52 -2.14 -29.09 -9.31
N ARG A 53 -2.20 -29.73 -10.48
CA ARG A 53 -2.86 -29.16 -11.67
C ARG A 53 -4.36 -29.00 -11.44
N ALA A 54 -5.00 -30.00 -10.84
CA ALA A 54 -6.44 -29.96 -10.53
C ALA A 54 -6.79 -28.86 -9.51
N VAL A 55 -5.99 -28.72 -8.45
CA VAL A 55 -6.13 -27.66 -7.45
C VAL A 55 -5.89 -26.28 -8.07
N LEU A 56 -4.91 -26.15 -8.96
CA LEU A 56 -4.65 -24.91 -9.68
C LEU A 56 -5.84 -24.52 -10.58
N VAL A 57 -6.36 -25.46 -11.39
CA VAL A 57 -7.58 -25.24 -12.19
C VAL A 57 -8.74 -24.78 -11.31
N ARG A 58 -8.94 -25.44 -10.17
CA ARG A 58 -10.00 -25.08 -9.21
C ARG A 58 -9.85 -23.65 -8.72
N ARG A 59 -8.67 -23.26 -8.22
CA ARG A 59 -8.40 -21.90 -7.69
C ARG A 59 -8.60 -20.82 -8.74
N LEU A 60 -8.19 -21.07 -9.99
CA LEU A 60 -8.40 -20.12 -11.08
C LEU A 60 -9.87 -19.96 -11.44
N ARG A 61 -10.64 -21.05 -11.36
CA ARG A 61 -12.08 -21.02 -11.57
C ARG A 61 -12.83 -20.38 -10.40
N GLU A 62 -12.33 -20.50 -9.17
CA GLU A 62 -12.85 -19.82 -7.98
C GLU A 62 -12.77 -18.30 -8.13
N ILE A 63 -11.68 -17.77 -8.72
CA ILE A 63 -11.56 -16.32 -9.03
C ILE A 63 -12.27 -15.91 -10.33
N GLY A 64 -13.06 -16.80 -10.94
CA GLY A 64 -13.86 -16.51 -12.13
C GLY A 64 -13.16 -16.64 -13.47
N MET A 65 -11.88 -17.05 -13.52
CA MET A 65 -11.10 -17.06 -14.77
C MET A 65 -11.73 -17.92 -15.86
N PRO A 66 -12.00 -17.39 -17.08
CA PRO A 66 -12.62 -18.17 -18.16
C PRO A 66 -11.73 -19.34 -18.60
N ILE A 67 -12.35 -20.42 -19.08
CA ILE A 67 -11.67 -21.68 -19.46
C ILE A 67 -10.51 -21.44 -20.46
N VAL A 68 -10.68 -20.49 -21.37
CA VAL A 68 -9.63 -20.10 -22.33
C VAL A 68 -8.41 -19.51 -21.61
N GLY A 69 -8.64 -18.65 -20.60
CA GLY A 69 -7.58 -18.07 -19.77
C GLY A 69 -6.88 -19.13 -18.92
N VAL A 70 -7.65 -20.02 -18.30
CA VAL A 70 -7.09 -21.15 -17.52
C VAL A 70 -6.18 -22.01 -18.40
N ARG A 71 -6.61 -22.34 -19.62
CA ARG A 71 -5.78 -23.13 -20.55
C ARG A 71 -4.48 -22.41 -20.91
N LYS A 72 -4.58 -21.15 -21.32
CA LYS A 72 -3.41 -20.33 -21.68
C LYS A 72 -2.40 -20.31 -20.54
N MET A 73 -2.86 -20.15 -19.31
CA MET A 73 -1.99 -20.07 -18.14
C MET A 73 -1.34 -21.42 -17.78
N LEU A 74 -2.06 -22.53 -17.96
CA LEU A 74 -1.52 -23.88 -17.76
C LEU A 74 -0.49 -24.30 -18.82
N ASP A 75 -0.54 -23.69 -20.00
CA ASP A 75 0.36 -23.98 -21.13
C ASP A 75 1.55 -23.00 -21.21
N SER A 76 1.61 -22.00 -20.31
CA SER A 76 2.64 -20.95 -20.29
C SER A 76 3.80 -21.26 -19.33
N ALA A 77 4.96 -20.66 -19.58
CA ALA A 77 6.08 -20.68 -18.62
C ALA A 77 5.72 -19.92 -17.31
N PRO A 78 6.35 -20.23 -16.16
CA PRO A 78 5.92 -19.67 -14.86
C PRO A 78 5.84 -18.13 -14.79
N LEU A 79 6.78 -17.42 -15.42
CA LEU A 79 6.76 -15.95 -15.46
C LEU A 79 5.61 -15.41 -16.32
N ASP A 80 5.32 -16.06 -17.45
CA ASP A 80 4.20 -15.69 -18.33
C ASP A 80 2.85 -16.03 -17.70
N ALA A 81 2.76 -17.14 -16.97
CA ALA A 81 1.59 -17.53 -16.20
C ALA A 81 1.28 -16.51 -15.10
N LYS A 82 2.31 -16.06 -14.35
CA LYS A 82 2.16 -15.00 -13.35
C LYS A 82 1.62 -13.71 -13.99
N ARG A 83 2.25 -13.24 -15.08
CA ARG A 83 1.80 -12.04 -15.79
C ARG A 83 0.35 -12.18 -16.29
N CYS A 84 -0.02 -13.33 -16.85
CA CYS A 84 -1.39 -13.58 -17.29
C CYS A 84 -2.42 -13.54 -16.14
N LEU A 85 -2.03 -13.96 -14.94
CA LEU A 85 -2.87 -13.85 -13.75
C LEU A 85 -2.99 -12.40 -13.28
N ASP A 86 -1.87 -11.66 -13.23
CA ASP A 86 -1.84 -10.25 -12.84
C ASP A 86 -2.69 -9.40 -13.81
N ASP A 87 -2.55 -9.63 -15.13
CA ASP A 87 -3.34 -8.97 -16.17
C ASP A 87 -4.85 -9.27 -16.01
N TYR A 88 -5.21 -10.52 -15.73
CA TYR A 88 -6.61 -10.90 -15.53
C TYR A 88 -7.22 -10.26 -14.27
N LEU A 89 -6.46 -10.18 -13.18
CA LEU A 89 -6.91 -9.49 -11.97
C LEU A 89 -7.10 -7.99 -12.22
N ALA A 90 -6.18 -7.35 -12.94
CA ALA A 90 -6.31 -5.95 -13.34
C ALA A 90 -7.56 -5.73 -14.21
N GLU A 91 -7.86 -6.65 -15.14
CA GLU A 91 -9.07 -6.60 -15.97
C GLU A 91 -10.35 -6.70 -15.13
N ILE A 92 -10.43 -7.63 -14.17
CA ILE A 92 -11.59 -7.75 -13.27
C ILE A 92 -11.80 -6.47 -12.47
N ILE A 93 -10.72 -5.94 -11.89
CA ILE A 93 -10.79 -4.73 -11.06
C ILE A 93 -11.28 -3.54 -11.91
N GLY A 94 -10.68 -3.32 -13.07
CA GLY A 94 -11.10 -2.24 -13.98
C GLY A 94 -12.54 -2.40 -14.48
N ALA A 95 -12.98 -3.63 -14.77
CA ALA A 95 -14.37 -3.90 -15.15
C ALA A 95 -15.34 -3.63 -13.99
N ALA A 96 -14.96 -3.98 -12.75
CA ALA A 96 -15.75 -3.70 -11.56
C ALA A 96 -15.88 -2.19 -11.30
N GLU A 97 -14.80 -1.43 -11.47
CA GLU A 97 -14.80 0.04 -11.38
C GLU A 97 -15.70 0.66 -12.46
N ALA A 98 -15.58 0.24 -13.72
CA ALA A 98 -16.43 0.72 -14.81
C ALA A 98 -17.92 0.40 -14.58
N ALA A 99 -18.22 -0.81 -14.09
CA ALA A 99 -19.57 -1.21 -13.73
C ALA A 99 -20.12 -0.37 -12.57
N ARG A 100 -19.30 -0.09 -11.55
CA ARG A 100 -19.66 0.76 -10.42
C ARG A 100 -19.97 2.19 -10.88
N SER A 101 -19.12 2.78 -11.72
CA SER A 101 -19.35 4.10 -12.31
C SER A 101 -20.63 4.16 -13.14
N THR A 102 -20.88 3.14 -13.97
CA THR A 102 -22.12 3.05 -14.76
C THR A 102 -23.35 2.91 -13.86
N ALA A 103 -23.27 2.08 -12.82
CA ALA A 103 -24.35 1.92 -11.85
C ALA A 103 -24.63 3.22 -11.08
N SER A 104 -23.61 4.01 -10.75
CA SER A 104 -23.78 5.34 -10.13
C SER A 104 -24.53 6.30 -11.05
N LEU A 105 -24.21 6.32 -12.36
CA LEU A 105 -24.94 7.15 -13.33
C LEU A 105 -26.41 6.74 -13.43
N ILE A 106 -26.72 5.43 -13.45
CA ILE A 106 -28.09 4.93 -13.49
C ILE A 106 -28.84 5.31 -12.20
N LYS A 107 -28.21 5.17 -11.02
CA LYS A 107 -28.82 5.56 -9.74
C LYS A 107 -29.12 7.06 -9.67
N ALA A 108 -28.21 7.90 -10.17
CA ALA A 108 -28.40 9.34 -10.26
C ALA A 108 -29.60 9.70 -11.17
N GLN A 109 -29.82 8.97 -12.27
CA GLN A 109 -31.01 9.13 -13.12
C GLN A 109 -32.32 8.77 -12.40
N TRP A 110 -32.27 7.90 -11.39
CA TRP A 110 -33.45 7.45 -10.66
C TRP A 110 -33.78 8.27 -9.41
N ASP A 111 -33.01 9.34 -9.13
CA ASP A 111 -33.11 10.14 -7.89
C ASP A 111 -33.00 9.27 -6.61
N ILE A 112 -32.44 8.06 -6.76
CA ILE A 112 -32.10 7.19 -5.62
C ILE A 112 -30.72 7.63 -5.16
N GLN A 113 -30.70 8.60 -4.26
CA GLN A 113 -29.49 8.96 -3.54
C GLN A 113 -28.97 7.70 -2.84
N PRO A 114 -27.71 7.28 -3.07
CA PRO A 114 -27.13 6.20 -2.28
C PRO A 114 -27.21 6.60 -0.80
N GLU A 115 -27.64 5.69 0.07
CA GLU A 115 -27.57 5.99 1.50
C GLU A 115 -26.12 6.35 1.83
N PRO A 116 -25.87 7.51 2.45
CA PRO A 116 -24.52 7.95 2.76
C PRO A 116 -23.81 6.83 3.52
N GLY A 117 -22.62 6.45 3.07
CA GLY A 117 -21.82 5.43 3.75
C GLY A 117 -21.50 5.92 5.16
N VAL A 118 -22.21 5.41 6.17
CA VAL A 118 -21.96 5.73 7.57
C VAL A 118 -20.92 4.75 8.08
N THR A 119 -19.83 5.30 8.59
CA THR A 119 -18.70 4.51 9.09
C THR A 119 -18.42 4.83 10.53
N THR A 120 -18.45 3.80 11.37
CA THR A 120 -18.21 3.94 12.79
C THR A 120 -16.78 3.51 13.13
N ILE A 121 -16.05 4.38 13.84
CA ILE A 121 -14.67 4.13 14.25
C ILE A 121 -14.38 4.73 15.62
N SER A 122 -13.33 4.25 16.30
CA SER A 122 -12.86 4.88 17.53
C SER A 122 -12.35 6.31 17.25
N GLY A 123 -12.84 7.29 18.01
CA GLY A 123 -12.41 8.68 17.88
C GLY A 123 -10.92 8.88 18.17
N ALA A 124 -10.39 8.18 19.18
CA ALA A 124 -8.96 8.20 19.51
C ALA A 124 -8.08 7.62 18.38
N MET A 125 -8.51 6.51 17.76
CA MET A 125 -7.80 5.92 16.62
C MET A 125 -7.84 6.82 15.39
N PHE A 126 -9.00 7.41 15.10
CA PHE A 126 -9.14 8.35 13.99
C PHE A 126 -8.32 9.62 14.21
N ALA A 127 -8.27 10.15 15.44
CA ALA A 127 -7.41 11.28 15.79
C ALA A 127 -5.93 10.95 15.61
N ALA A 128 -5.47 9.79 16.09
CA ALA A 128 -4.07 9.37 15.93
C ALA A 128 -3.68 9.19 14.47
N ALA A 129 -4.55 8.57 13.66
CA ALA A 129 -4.36 8.45 12.22
C ALA A 129 -4.32 9.81 11.51
N THR A 130 -5.20 10.72 11.92
CA THR A 130 -5.24 12.09 11.40
C THR A 130 -3.94 12.81 11.74
N ASP A 131 -3.47 12.78 12.99
CA ASP A 131 -2.19 13.36 13.41
C ASP A 131 -1.01 12.82 12.56
N GLN A 132 -0.96 11.51 12.33
CA GLN A 132 0.08 10.88 11.51
C GLN A 132 0.08 11.39 10.07
N VAL A 133 -1.08 11.36 9.41
CA VAL A 133 -1.21 11.69 7.98
C VAL A 133 -1.03 13.19 7.74
N LEU A 134 -1.50 14.05 8.65
CA LEU A 134 -1.41 15.50 8.51
C LEU A 134 0.03 16.04 8.47
N THR A 135 1.00 15.30 8.98
CA THR A 135 2.43 15.67 8.87
C THR A 135 2.94 15.68 7.43
N THR A 136 2.21 15.05 6.51
CA THR A 136 2.56 14.93 5.08
C THR A 136 1.79 15.90 4.20
N THR A 137 0.91 16.72 4.76
CA THR A 137 0.18 17.75 4.00
C THR A 137 1.04 18.98 3.78
N ALA A 138 0.90 19.64 2.63
CA ALA A 138 1.62 20.86 2.30
C ALA A 138 0.68 21.94 1.74
N CYS A 139 1.00 23.19 2.04
CA CYS A 139 0.40 24.33 1.39
C CYS A 139 1.22 24.67 0.14
N ASP A 140 0.77 24.21 -1.02
CA ASP A 140 1.37 24.51 -2.32
C ASP A 140 0.38 25.37 -3.12
N ALA A 141 0.84 26.51 -3.64
CA ALA A 141 0.01 27.46 -4.38
C ALA A 141 -0.39 26.92 -5.77
N GLU A 142 0.41 26.03 -6.34
CA GLU A 142 0.15 25.37 -7.63
C GLU A 142 -0.78 24.15 -7.44
N PHE A 143 -0.65 23.45 -6.31
CA PHE A 143 -1.40 22.22 -6.02
C PHE A 143 -2.16 22.30 -4.70
N ALA A 144 -3.31 22.97 -4.70
CA ALA A 144 -4.15 23.11 -3.51
C ALA A 144 -4.58 21.76 -2.91
N VAL A 145 -4.72 20.72 -3.73
CA VAL A 145 -5.02 19.34 -3.32
C VAL A 145 -4.06 18.77 -2.27
N LEU A 146 -2.80 19.22 -2.24
CA LEU A 146 -1.78 18.78 -1.29
C LEU A 146 -2.01 19.30 0.13
N SER A 147 -2.88 20.30 0.28
CA SER A 147 -3.36 20.79 1.58
C SER A 147 -4.49 19.92 2.16
N GLY A 148 -4.85 18.85 1.46
CA GLY A 148 -5.90 17.92 1.84
C GLY A 148 -5.40 16.53 2.22
N VAL A 149 -6.28 15.80 2.87
CA VAL A 149 -6.14 14.37 3.14
C VAL A 149 -7.21 13.64 2.34
N ARG A 150 -6.79 12.75 1.45
CA ARG A 150 -7.71 11.84 0.76
C ARG A 150 -8.24 10.82 1.75
N VAL A 151 -9.54 10.83 1.97
CA VAL A 151 -10.26 9.90 2.83
C VAL A 151 -11.06 8.95 1.94
N GLU A 152 -10.87 7.65 2.11
CA GLU A 152 -11.56 6.60 1.35
C GLU A 152 -12.14 5.58 2.32
N ILE A 153 -13.42 5.28 2.18
CA ILE A 153 -14.13 4.31 3.00
C ILE A 153 -14.68 3.23 2.06
N GLU A 154 -14.11 2.05 2.15
CA GLU A 154 -14.49 0.91 1.33
C GLU A 154 -14.21 -0.41 2.07
N ASN A 155 -15.10 -1.39 1.90
CA ASN A 155 -14.97 -2.75 2.43
C ASN A 155 -14.67 -2.84 3.94
N GLY A 156 -15.25 -1.95 4.75
CA GLY A 156 -15.01 -1.92 6.20
C GLY A 156 -13.62 -1.39 6.59
N ALA A 157 -12.96 -0.66 5.70
CA ALA A 157 -11.71 0.02 5.99
C ALA A 157 -11.83 1.52 5.69
N LEU A 158 -11.27 2.33 6.58
CA LEU A 158 -11.01 3.75 6.37
C LEU A 158 -9.54 3.90 5.99
N THR A 159 -9.27 4.41 4.79
CA THR A 159 -7.91 4.73 4.32
C THR A 159 -7.76 6.23 4.19
N MET A 160 -6.67 6.76 4.72
CA MET A 160 -6.31 8.17 4.71
C MET A 160 -4.96 8.33 4.03
N SER A 161 -4.88 9.16 2.99
CA SER A 161 -3.65 9.41 2.23
C SER A 161 -3.37 10.91 2.15
N ALA A 162 -2.11 11.31 2.36
CA ALA A 162 -1.64 12.69 2.15
C ALA A 162 -0.28 12.68 1.47
N THR A 163 0.03 13.76 0.75
CA THR A 163 1.30 13.91 0.05
C THR A 163 1.68 15.38 -0.09
N ASP A 164 2.98 15.65 -0.14
CA ASP A 164 3.58 16.96 -0.36
C ASP A 164 4.61 16.94 -1.50
N ARG A 165 4.45 16.01 -2.46
CA ARG A 165 5.34 15.74 -3.61
C ARG A 165 6.64 15.00 -3.25
N PHE A 166 7.15 15.14 -2.03
CA PHE A 166 8.39 14.48 -1.61
C PHE A 166 8.14 13.26 -0.74
N ARG A 167 6.98 13.20 -0.10
CA ARG A 167 6.51 12.02 0.62
C ARG A 167 5.03 11.77 0.39
N LEU A 168 4.63 10.52 0.61
CA LEU A 168 3.25 10.05 0.53
C LEU A 168 3.02 9.13 1.72
N THR A 169 2.07 9.49 2.57
CA THR A 169 1.69 8.71 3.75
C THR A 169 0.31 8.15 3.54
N THR A 170 0.15 6.84 3.77
CA THR A 170 -1.12 6.13 3.74
C THR A 170 -1.34 5.42 5.07
N ARG A 171 -2.49 5.66 5.69
CA ARG A 171 -2.92 5.06 6.96
C ARG A 171 -4.26 4.36 6.75
N SER A 172 -4.34 3.08 7.09
CA SER A 172 -5.58 2.30 7.04
C SER A 172 -6.02 1.89 8.43
N LEU A 173 -7.31 2.03 8.70
CA LEU A 173 -7.96 1.62 9.94
C LEU A 173 -9.12 0.69 9.63
N VAL A 174 -9.31 -0.33 10.47
CA VAL A 174 -10.51 -1.15 10.43
C VAL A 174 -11.68 -0.31 10.94
N ALA A 175 -12.78 -0.30 10.19
CA ALA A 175 -13.96 0.49 10.49
C ALA A 175 -15.24 -0.34 10.30
N GLY A 176 -16.24 -0.08 11.15
CA GLY A 176 -17.57 -0.65 10.93
C GLY A 176 -18.27 0.14 9.84
N GLN A 177 -18.24 -0.34 8.59
CA GLN A 177 -18.92 0.31 7.49
C GLN A 177 -20.35 -0.22 7.34
N THR A 178 -21.30 0.71 7.25
CA THR A 178 -22.68 0.43 6.82
C THR A 178 -22.99 1.34 5.63
N GLY A 179 -23.27 0.77 4.46
CA GLY A 179 -23.66 1.53 3.26
C GLY A 179 -22.61 1.56 2.15
N ALA A 180 -22.68 2.58 1.30
CA ALA A 180 -21.89 2.67 0.08
C ALA A 180 -20.41 3.03 0.33
N THR A 181 -19.56 2.71 -0.65
CA THR A 181 -18.18 3.21 -0.70
C THR A 181 -18.19 4.71 -0.97
N CYS A 182 -17.41 5.48 -0.22
CA CYS A 182 -17.29 6.92 -0.43
C CYS A 182 -15.83 7.34 -0.33
N ALA A 183 -15.49 8.42 -1.03
CA ALA A 183 -14.15 8.97 -1.01
C ALA A 183 -14.17 10.47 -1.29
N GLY A 184 -13.32 11.23 -0.61
CA GLY A 184 -13.24 12.68 -0.74
C GLY A 184 -11.89 13.19 -0.26
N THR A 185 -11.42 14.31 -0.83
CA THR A 185 -10.20 14.98 -0.37
C THR A 185 -10.59 16.06 0.63
N VAL A 186 -10.28 15.87 1.90
CA VAL A 186 -10.75 16.72 3.00
C VAL A 186 -9.69 17.74 3.37
N HIS A 187 -10.06 19.00 3.59
CA HIS A 187 -9.12 20.03 4.05
C HIS A 187 -8.44 19.66 5.38
N ALA A 188 -7.10 19.71 5.39
CA ALA A 188 -6.28 19.37 6.56
C ALA A 188 -6.62 20.23 7.79
N ASP A 189 -6.89 21.52 7.61
CA ASP A 189 -7.17 22.45 8.71
C ASP A 189 -8.49 22.14 9.41
N ASP A 190 -9.50 21.67 8.67
CA ASP A 190 -10.78 21.30 9.27
C ASP A 190 -10.63 20.01 10.09
N LEU A 191 -9.84 19.05 9.61
CA LEU A 191 -9.47 17.85 10.38
C LEU A 191 -8.69 18.21 11.65
N ARG A 192 -7.70 19.11 11.56
CA ARG A 192 -6.91 19.59 12.71
C ARG A 192 -7.81 20.18 13.81
N ARG A 193 -8.82 20.97 13.42
CA ARG A 193 -9.78 21.58 14.36
C ARG A 193 -10.64 20.55 15.09
N CYS A 194 -10.82 19.35 14.53
CA CYS A 194 -11.62 18.29 15.12
C CYS A 194 -10.85 17.41 16.12
N LEU A 195 -9.51 17.39 16.05
CA LEU A 195 -8.66 16.47 16.83
C LEU A 195 -8.95 16.47 18.33
N ALA A 196 -9.15 17.64 18.94
CA ALA A 196 -9.39 17.75 20.37
C ALA A 196 -10.69 17.04 20.80
N ASP A 197 -11.77 17.18 20.02
CA ASP A 197 -13.03 16.48 20.27
C ASP A 197 -12.92 14.97 20.00
N LEU A 198 -12.20 14.59 18.93
CA LEU A 198 -12.00 13.21 18.52
C LEU A 198 -11.26 12.38 19.58
N ARG A 199 -10.18 12.92 20.15
CA ARG A 199 -9.33 12.24 21.15
C ARG A 199 -10.10 11.78 22.40
N HIS A 200 -11.17 12.50 22.75
CA HIS A 200 -12.01 12.20 23.92
C HIS A 200 -13.28 11.42 23.57
N SER A 201 -13.47 11.08 22.30
CA SER A 201 -14.66 10.38 21.82
C SER A 201 -14.38 8.89 21.69
N PRO A 202 -15.11 8.02 22.42
CA PRO A 202 -14.89 6.58 22.33
C PRO A 202 -15.17 6.04 20.93
N VAL A 203 -16.21 6.58 20.28
CA VAL A 203 -16.69 6.20 18.96
C VAL A 203 -17.18 7.46 18.24
N VAL A 204 -16.93 7.54 16.94
CA VAL A 204 -17.42 8.59 16.05
C VAL A 204 -18.00 7.97 14.79
N GLU A 205 -18.99 8.63 14.21
CA GLU A 205 -19.56 8.26 12.92
C GLU A 205 -19.06 9.24 11.85
N LEU A 206 -18.62 8.69 10.74
CA LEU A 206 -18.09 9.42 9.59
C LEU A 206 -19.04 9.24 8.41
N THR A 207 -19.36 10.34 7.76
CA THR A 207 -20.13 10.37 6.52
C THR A 207 -19.41 11.26 5.53
N VAL A 208 -19.14 10.75 4.33
CA VAL A 208 -18.58 11.53 3.22
C VAL A 208 -19.64 11.62 2.14
N ASP A 209 -20.02 12.83 1.80
CA ASP A 209 -20.97 13.19 0.75
C ASP A 209 -20.39 14.33 -0.11
N ASP A 210 -21.18 14.86 -1.04
CA ASP A 210 -20.77 15.94 -1.94
C ASP A 210 -20.51 17.28 -1.18
N ASP A 211 -21.12 17.46 0.00
CA ASP A 211 -20.96 18.67 0.80
C ASP A 211 -19.69 18.63 1.68
N GLY A 212 -19.25 17.44 2.10
CA GLY A 212 -18.13 17.33 3.04
C GLY A 212 -17.91 15.96 3.67
N LEU A 213 -16.87 15.92 4.52
CA LEU A 213 -16.80 14.92 5.57
C LEU A 213 -17.53 15.46 6.81
N THR A 214 -18.61 14.79 7.20
CA THR A 214 -19.30 15.01 8.47
C THR A 214 -18.85 13.99 9.50
N ILE A 215 -18.38 14.48 10.65
CA ILE A 215 -17.99 13.70 11.82
C ILE A 215 -19.05 13.92 12.91
N THR A 216 -19.80 12.87 13.23
CA THR A 216 -20.78 12.89 14.31
C THR A 216 -20.16 12.30 15.57
N LEU A 217 -20.05 13.13 16.61
CA LEU A 217 -19.56 12.77 17.93
C LEU A 217 -20.70 12.20 18.79
N PRO A 218 -20.37 11.48 19.88
CA PRO A 218 -21.38 11.06 20.86
C PRO A 218 -22.20 12.24 21.38
N GLY A 219 -23.51 12.04 21.50
CA GLY A 219 -24.45 13.12 21.89
C GLY A 219 -24.90 14.01 20.72
N GLY A 220 -24.61 13.62 19.47
CA GLY A 220 -25.17 14.25 18.27
C GLY A 220 -24.49 15.55 17.82
N ARG A 221 -23.39 15.95 18.48
CA ARG A 221 -22.57 17.08 18.03
C ARG A 221 -21.91 16.71 16.71
N ARG A 222 -22.05 17.56 15.69
CA ARG A 222 -21.45 17.37 14.37
C ARG A 222 -20.28 18.33 14.15
N ARG A 223 -19.23 17.83 13.50
CA ARG A 223 -18.17 18.62 12.89
C ARG A 223 -18.21 18.38 11.39
N HIS A 224 -17.94 19.44 10.64
CA HIS A 224 -17.97 19.40 9.19
C HIS A 224 -16.59 19.81 8.67
N CYS A 225 -16.06 19.04 7.74
CA CYS A 225 -14.80 19.28 7.07
C CYS A 225 -15.05 19.40 5.57
N ARG A 226 -14.59 20.50 4.98
CA ARG A 226 -14.82 20.81 3.58
C ARG A 226 -14.00 19.89 2.67
N LEU A 227 -14.54 19.60 1.48
CA LEU A 227 -13.80 18.94 0.41
C LEU A 227 -12.97 19.93 -0.42
N ILE A 228 -11.89 19.42 -0.99
CA ILE A 228 -11.10 20.07 -2.05
C ILE A 228 -11.52 19.42 -3.37
N ASP A 229 -11.91 20.24 -4.33
CA ASP A 229 -12.46 19.80 -5.64
C ASP A 229 -11.37 19.47 -6.69
N ASP A 230 -10.13 19.30 -6.25
CA ASP A 230 -9.02 18.89 -7.09
C ASP A 230 -8.81 17.37 -7.04
N THR A 231 -8.36 16.80 -8.16
CA THR A 231 -8.07 15.37 -8.24
C THR A 231 -6.82 15.05 -7.41
N PHE A 232 -6.99 14.20 -6.39
CA PHE A 232 -5.86 13.70 -5.60
C PHE A 232 -5.01 12.73 -6.44
N PRO A 233 -3.66 12.76 -6.32
CA PRO A 233 -2.79 11.86 -7.09
C PRO A 233 -3.13 10.38 -6.91
N ASP A 234 -3.03 9.60 -7.98
CA ASP A 234 -3.25 8.14 -7.94
C ASP A 234 -2.07 7.43 -7.25
N HIS A 235 -2.14 7.46 -5.92
CA HIS A 235 -1.16 6.85 -5.04
C HIS A 235 -1.11 5.32 -5.16
N ARG A 236 -2.21 4.67 -5.57
CA ARG A 236 -2.24 3.20 -5.75
C ARG A 236 -1.44 2.80 -6.98
N ALA A 237 -1.59 3.52 -8.09
CA ALA A 237 -0.77 3.33 -9.27
C ALA A 237 0.71 3.57 -8.96
N LEU A 238 1.03 4.62 -8.18
CA LEU A 238 2.41 4.91 -7.76
C LEU A 238 2.99 3.76 -6.93
N LEU A 239 2.27 3.29 -5.90
CA LEU A 239 2.70 2.18 -5.04
C LEU A 239 2.87 0.86 -5.83
N GLY A 240 1.95 0.58 -6.77
CA GLY A 240 2.01 -0.60 -7.61
C GLY A 240 3.13 -0.60 -8.65
N ALA A 241 3.58 0.58 -9.07
CA ALA A 241 4.68 0.74 -10.02
C ALA A 241 6.08 0.69 -9.36
N LEU A 242 6.17 0.63 -8.03
CA LEU A 242 7.45 0.63 -7.32
C LEU A 242 8.25 -0.65 -7.61
N PRO A 243 9.55 -0.53 -7.94
CA PRO A 243 10.43 -1.69 -8.03
C PRO A 243 10.51 -2.46 -6.71
N THR A 244 10.89 -3.73 -6.77
CA THR A 244 11.13 -4.53 -5.58
C THR A 244 12.27 -3.94 -4.75
N PRO A 245 12.16 -3.89 -3.42
CA PRO A 245 13.24 -3.47 -2.55
C PRO A 245 14.53 -4.26 -2.80
N THR A 246 15.63 -3.54 -2.95
CA THR A 246 16.99 -4.10 -3.06
C THR A 246 17.65 -4.26 -1.70
N THR A 247 17.27 -3.41 -0.75
CA THR A 247 17.82 -3.38 0.60
C THR A 247 16.70 -3.11 1.60
N THR A 248 16.67 -3.89 2.67
CA THR A 248 15.71 -3.77 3.75
C THR A 248 16.46 -3.65 5.06
N MET A 249 15.99 -2.76 5.92
CA MET A 249 16.65 -2.38 7.16
C MET A 249 15.64 -2.31 8.30
N LEU A 250 15.90 -3.03 9.38
CA LEU A 250 15.10 -3.01 10.60
C LEU A 250 15.92 -2.40 11.73
N THR A 251 15.41 -1.33 12.35
CA THR A 251 16.11 -0.63 13.44
C THR A 251 15.13 0.00 14.43
N SER A 252 15.66 0.39 15.60
CA SER A 252 14.88 1.08 16.63
C SER A 252 14.44 2.47 16.17
N ARG A 253 13.15 2.76 16.29
CA ARG A 253 12.58 4.08 16.00
C ARG A 253 13.21 5.16 16.86
N THR A 254 13.31 4.93 18.16
CA THR A 254 13.87 5.91 19.11
C THR A 254 15.35 6.15 18.83
N GLY A 255 16.13 5.09 18.59
CA GLY A 255 17.53 5.25 18.22
C GLY A 255 17.73 6.06 16.94
N LEU A 256 16.88 5.83 15.93
CA LEU A 256 16.91 6.57 14.68
C LEU A 256 16.54 8.05 14.88
N LEU A 257 15.52 8.36 15.68
CA LEU A 257 15.16 9.74 16.02
C LEU A 257 16.26 10.44 16.82
N ASP A 258 16.82 9.78 17.84
CA ASP A 258 17.94 10.31 18.63
C ASP A 258 19.17 10.60 17.76
N ALA A 259 19.37 9.86 16.67
CA ALA A 259 20.44 10.12 15.72
C ALA A 259 20.14 11.33 14.82
N LEU A 260 18.89 11.50 14.39
CA LEU A 260 18.42 12.63 13.60
C LEU A 260 18.40 13.95 14.39
N GLU A 261 18.16 13.90 15.71
CA GLU A 261 17.99 15.08 16.57
C GLU A 261 19.30 15.62 17.18
N ARG A 262 20.44 14.96 16.96
CA ARG A 262 21.72 15.28 17.63
C ARG A 262 22.37 16.60 17.21
N GLY A 263 21.87 17.26 16.18
CA GLY A 263 22.34 18.58 15.76
C GLY A 263 21.42 19.22 14.72
N PRO A 264 21.51 20.55 14.52
CA PRO A 264 20.77 21.22 13.46
C PRO A 264 21.30 20.76 12.10
N ALA A 265 20.44 20.15 11.31
CA ALA A 265 20.76 19.69 9.98
C ALA A 265 19.56 19.96 9.05
N GLU A 266 19.85 20.31 7.81
CA GLU A 266 18.81 20.39 6.78
C GLU A 266 18.74 19.08 6.00
N PHE A 267 19.89 18.43 5.83
CA PHE A 267 20.02 17.14 5.16
C PHE A 267 20.67 16.11 6.08
N VAL A 268 20.48 14.84 5.75
CA VAL A 268 21.16 13.73 6.39
C VAL A 268 21.65 12.75 5.34
N GLU A 269 22.94 12.41 5.41
CA GLU A 269 23.49 11.27 4.69
C GLU A 269 23.18 10.00 5.50
N MET A 270 22.61 9.00 4.83
CA MET A 270 22.36 7.67 5.37
C MET A 270 23.22 6.67 4.62
N GLN A 271 24.24 6.14 5.29
CA GLN A 271 25.09 5.07 4.80
C GLN A 271 24.63 3.74 5.41
N ILE A 272 24.47 2.73 4.56
CA ILE A 272 23.95 1.43 4.93
C ILE A 272 24.92 0.38 4.38
N ASP A 273 25.48 -0.40 5.30
CA ASP A 273 26.40 -1.50 5.04
C ASP A 273 25.90 -2.77 5.74
N GLU A 274 26.62 -3.89 5.57
CA GLU A 274 26.28 -5.16 6.23
C GLU A 274 26.21 -5.00 7.77
N GLY A 275 24.97 -4.99 8.28
CA GLY A 275 24.65 -4.94 9.71
C GLY A 275 24.84 -3.59 10.41
N ARG A 276 25.04 -2.50 9.66
CA ARG A 276 25.27 -1.16 10.25
C ARG A 276 24.61 -0.06 9.44
N ILE A 277 24.11 0.94 10.15
CA ILE A 277 23.70 2.22 9.58
C ILE A 277 24.58 3.30 10.19
N ALA A 278 25.07 4.20 9.35
CA ALA A 278 25.69 5.44 9.76
C ALA A 278 24.87 6.62 9.23
N LEU A 279 24.42 7.49 10.13
CA LEU A 279 23.80 8.77 9.79
C LEU A 279 24.79 9.90 10.00
N ARG A 280 24.85 10.82 9.06
CA ARG A 280 25.67 12.03 9.19
C ARG A 280 24.82 13.26 8.87
N PRO A 281 24.56 14.14 9.85
CA PRO A 281 23.85 15.38 9.60
C PRO A 281 24.69 16.28 8.69
N TYR A 282 24.03 17.00 7.79
CA TYR A 282 24.66 17.94 6.87
C TYR A 282 23.88 19.26 6.90
N PRO A 283 24.52 20.37 7.33
CA PRO A 283 23.88 21.68 7.32
C PRO A 283 23.71 22.18 5.87
N CYS A 284 22.81 23.14 5.66
CA CYS A 284 22.69 23.81 4.37
C CYS A 284 24.04 24.39 3.96
N PRO A 285 24.52 24.17 2.72
CA PRO A 285 25.66 24.92 2.22
C PRO A 285 25.22 26.39 2.07
N SER A 286 25.81 27.29 2.86
CA SER A 286 25.55 28.73 2.78
C SER A 286 25.96 29.27 1.42
N ASP A 287 25.08 30.04 0.76
CA ASP A 287 25.42 30.80 -0.46
C ASP A 287 26.41 31.95 -0.19
N ASP A 288 26.61 32.34 1.08
CA ASP A 288 27.42 33.51 1.49
C ASP A 288 28.86 33.19 1.93
N ASP A 289 29.29 31.91 1.93
CA ASP A 289 30.67 31.54 2.26
C ASP A 289 31.60 31.77 1.07
N SER A 290 31.88 33.04 0.81
CA SER A 290 32.95 33.54 -0.05
C SER A 290 34.36 33.19 0.46
N ASP A 291 34.48 32.30 1.45
CA ASP A 291 35.74 31.88 2.05
C ASP A 291 35.86 30.35 2.16
N SER A 292 35.79 29.63 1.03
CA SER A 292 36.33 28.27 0.87
C SER A 292 35.92 27.17 1.88
N GLY A 293 34.87 27.39 2.69
CA GLY A 293 34.36 26.42 3.64
C GLY A 293 33.35 25.50 2.98
N THR A 294 33.76 24.33 2.51
CA THR A 294 32.80 23.24 2.28
C THR A 294 32.10 22.96 3.61
N ALA A 295 30.78 23.08 3.66
CA ALA A 295 30.00 22.64 4.82
C ALA A 295 30.46 21.23 5.23
N GLU A 296 31.02 21.11 6.43
CA GLU A 296 31.57 19.83 6.90
C GLU A 296 30.41 18.92 7.34
N LEU A 297 30.48 17.63 6.98
CA LEU A 297 29.55 16.64 7.54
C LEU A 297 29.72 16.62 9.05
N GLY A 298 28.59 16.64 9.78
CA GLY A 298 28.61 16.49 11.21
C GLY A 298 29.02 15.07 11.65
N ASP A 299 29.14 14.90 12.96
CA ASP A 299 29.61 13.65 13.56
C ASP A 299 28.80 12.44 13.11
N GLU A 300 29.51 11.37 12.74
CA GLU A 300 28.89 10.11 12.33
C GLU A 300 28.19 9.43 13.50
N MET A 301 26.92 9.10 13.25
CA MET A 301 26.08 8.37 14.18
C MET A 301 25.85 6.94 13.75
N ARG A 302 26.35 5.99 14.52
CA ARG A 302 26.17 4.56 14.23
C ARG A 302 24.96 4.01 14.96
N LEU A 303 24.09 3.35 14.21
CA LEU A 303 22.92 2.65 14.71
C LEU A 303 23.08 1.14 14.46
N VAL A 304 22.57 0.36 15.42
CA VAL A 304 22.42 -1.09 15.25
C VAL A 304 21.17 -1.35 14.43
N ALA A 305 21.30 -2.16 13.39
CA ALA A 305 20.19 -2.54 12.53
C ALA A 305 20.42 -3.90 11.89
N GLU A 306 19.33 -4.60 11.64
CA GLU A 306 19.34 -5.79 10.79
C GLU A 306 19.17 -5.33 9.34
N VAL A 307 20.21 -5.51 8.53
CA VAL A 307 20.24 -5.08 7.13
C VAL A 307 20.32 -6.32 6.24
N THR A 308 19.45 -6.41 5.25
CA THR A 308 19.47 -7.42 4.20
C THR A 308 19.47 -6.72 2.85
N GLY A 309 20.49 -6.94 2.02
CA GLY A 309 20.56 -6.36 0.67
C GLY A 309 21.93 -5.80 0.32
N VAL A 310 21.94 -4.78 -0.53
CA VAL A 310 23.17 -4.15 -1.06
C VAL A 310 23.54 -2.91 -0.26
N ALA A 311 24.84 -2.62 -0.18
CA ALA A 311 25.31 -1.38 0.45
C ALA A 311 24.83 -0.15 -0.34
N LEU A 312 24.33 0.86 0.35
CA LEU A 312 23.75 2.07 -0.23
C LEU A 312 24.13 3.31 0.57
N THR A 313 24.27 4.42 -0.14
CA THR A 313 24.40 5.75 0.45
C THR A 313 23.31 6.63 -0.16
N LEU A 314 22.49 7.20 0.69
CA LEU A 314 21.31 7.99 0.36
C LEU A 314 21.37 9.32 1.08
N TRP A 315 20.68 10.32 0.53
CA TRP A 315 20.53 11.63 1.15
C TRP A 315 19.06 11.93 1.29
N PHE A 316 18.67 12.50 2.42
CA PHE A 316 17.30 12.95 2.66
C PHE A 316 17.29 14.36 3.24
N GLU A 317 16.28 15.13 2.89
CA GLU A 317 15.92 16.32 3.67
C GLU A 317 15.34 15.90 5.02
N MET A 318 15.74 16.60 6.08
CA MET A 318 15.24 16.40 7.44
C MET A 318 13.74 16.66 7.52
N THR A 319 13.25 17.68 6.80
CA THR A 319 11.82 18.00 6.67
C THR A 319 11.01 16.85 6.08
N THR A 320 11.62 15.95 5.32
CA THR A 320 10.97 14.79 4.68
C THR A 320 11.13 13.53 5.54
N LEU A 321 12.37 13.17 5.92
CA LEU A 321 12.66 11.92 6.62
C LEU A 321 12.19 11.94 8.08
N TYR A 322 12.44 13.03 8.81
CA TYR A 322 12.15 13.07 10.25
C TYR A 322 10.65 12.86 10.54
N PRO A 323 9.69 13.55 9.88
CA PRO A 323 8.27 13.30 10.11
C PRO A 323 7.82 11.88 9.74
N ALA A 324 8.44 11.27 8.73
CA ALA A 324 8.13 9.89 8.35
C ALA A 324 8.53 8.88 9.45
N ILE A 325 9.69 9.07 10.09
CA ILE A 325 10.13 8.24 11.21
C ILE A 325 9.36 8.58 12.49
N SER A 326 9.12 9.87 12.76
CA SER A 326 8.47 10.32 13.99
C SER A 326 6.97 10.00 14.03
N THR A 327 6.32 9.74 12.90
CA THR A 327 4.92 9.29 12.85
C THR A 327 4.74 7.78 12.73
N ALA A 328 5.84 7.04 12.45
CA ALA A 328 5.82 5.58 12.36
C ALA A 328 5.28 4.92 13.64
N ILE A 329 4.59 3.78 13.46
CA ILE A 329 3.94 3.04 14.54
C ILE A 329 4.89 1.98 15.09
N GLY A 330 4.89 1.79 16.40
CA GLY A 330 5.69 0.74 17.06
C GLY A 330 7.07 1.20 17.51
N ALA A 331 7.81 0.27 18.11
CA ALA A 331 9.15 0.51 18.64
C ALA A 331 10.23 0.44 17.55
N ASP A 332 10.00 -0.42 16.53
CA ASP A 332 10.93 -0.67 15.45
C ASP A 332 10.36 -0.23 14.09
N VAL A 333 11.25 0.29 13.25
CA VAL A 333 10.94 0.78 11.92
C VAL A 333 11.62 -0.10 10.89
N LEU A 334 10.83 -0.51 9.90
CA LEU A 334 11.29 -1.16 8.69
C LEU A 334 11.44 -0.12 7.58
N VAL A 335 12.63 -0.04 7.01
CA VAL A 335 12.95 0.82 5.87
C VAL A 335 13.32 -0.06 4.67
N GLU A 336 12.59 0.11 3.57
CA GLU A 336 12.82 -0.60 2.32
C GLU A 336 13.32 0.35 1.24
N LEU A 337 14.43 -0.01 0.59
CA LEU A 337 15.21 0.84 -0.29
C LEU A 337 15.39 0.17 -1.66
N ARG A 338 15.24 0.97 -2.71
CA ARG A 338 15.20 0.47 -4.10
C ARG A 338 16.34 1.00 -4.98
N GLY A 339 17.14 1.93 -4.47
CA GLY A 339 18.22 2.60 -5.18
C GLY A 339 18.41 4.03 -4.66
N ARG A 340 19.45 4.70 -5.15
CA ARG A 340 19.86 6.03 -4.65
C ARG A 340 18.88 7.16 -4.95
N ASP A 341 18.19 7.07 -6.08
CA ASP A 341 17.23 8.08 -6.55
C ASP A 341 15.79 7.54 -6.58
N GLN A 342 15.53 6.45 -5.85
CA GLN A 342 14.22 5.81 -5.79
C GLN A 342 13.58 5.99 -4.40
N PRO A 343 12.24 6.06 -4.33
CA PRO A 343 11.54 6.22 -3.07
C PRO A 343 11.87 5.10 -2.08
N ALA A 344 12.14 5.51 -0.83
CA ALA A 344 12.23 4.62 0.30
C ALA A 344 10.83 4.42 0.91
N THR A 345 10.54 3.22 1.38
CA THR A 345 9.30 2.92 2.13
C THR A 345 9.64 2.77 3.60
N ILE A 346 8.93 3.51 4.45
CA ILE A 346 9.04 3.48 5.91
C ILE A 346 7.72 2.93 6.46
N ARG A 347 7.81 1.89 7.27
CA ARG A 347 6.64 1.28 7.95
C ARG A 347 7.02 0.69 9.30
N SER A 348 6.02 0.37 10.11
CA SER A 348 6.24 -0.43 11.31
C SER A 348 6.72 -1.83 10.93
N ALA A 349 7.62 -2.40 11.73
CA ALA A 349 8.00 -3.81 11.60
C ALA A 349 6.82 -4.75 11.85
N ASP A 350 5.94 -4.39 12.78
CA ASP A 350 4.86 -5.26 13.27
C ASP A 350 3.53 -5.04 12.53
N ARG A 351 3.31 -3.84 11.98
CA ARG A 351 2.02 -3.42 11.41
C ARG A 351 2.16 -2.59 10.13
N GLY A 352 1.73 -3.16 9.00
CA GLY A 352 1.71 -2.46 7.71
C GLY A 352 0.59 -1.42 7.54
N GLU A 353 -0.16 -1.12 8.60
CA GLU A 353 -1.33 -0.24 8.53
C GLU A 353 -0.97 1.25 8.36
N LEU A 354 0.29 1.66 8.58
CA LEU A 354 0.82 2.98 8.25
C LEU A 354 2.06 2.77 7.38
N THR A 355 2.05 3.38 6.20
CA THR A 355 3.16 3.34 5.26
C THR A 355 3.47 4.76 4.81
N THR A 356 4.73 5.17 4.88
CA THR A 356 5.20 6.44 4.35
C THR A 356 6.28 6.20 3.31
N LEU A 357 6.05 6.68 2.09
CA LEU A 357 7.09 6.80 1.08
C LEU A 357 7.82 8.12 1.28
N VAL A 358 9.15 8.12 1.18
CA VAL A 358 9.98 9.32 1.19
C VAL A 358 10.94 9.32 0.01
N MET A 359 11.04 10.46 -0.66
CA MET A 359 11.98 10.65 -1.76
C MET A 359 13.36 11.01 -1.21
N PRO A 360 14.43 10.30 -1.61
CA PRO A 360 15.78 10.78 -1.39
C PRO A 360 16.04 12.01 -2.26
N VAL A 361 16.98 12.83 -1.82
CA VAL A 361 17.51 13.95 -2.59
C VAL A 361 18.86 13.60 -3.19
N ARG A 362 19.30 14.37 -4.18
CA ARG A 362 20.67 14.28 -4.68
C ARG A 362 21.63 14.77 -3.60
N ASN A 363 22.86 14.26 -3.65
CA ASN A 363 23.91 14.68 -2.72
C ASN A 363 24.07 16.22 -2.74
N PRO A 364 23.72 16.93 -1.66
CA PRO A 364 23.76 18.39 -1.61
C PRO A 364 25.19 18.93 -1.72
N ALA A 365 26.20 18.18 -1.28
CA ALA A 365 27.61 18.56 -1.44
C ALA A 365 28.10 18.55 -2.90
N SER A 366 27.36 17.89 -3.81
CA SER A 366 27.69 17.86 -5.24
C SER A 366 27.11 19.04 -6.03
N ALA A 367 26.12 19.75 -5.50
CA ALA A 367 25.44 20.85 -6.19
C ALA A 367 26.33 22.10 -6.33
N GLY A 368 27.27 22.33 -5.40
CA GLY A 368 28.21 23.47 -5.42
C GLY A 368 29.39 23.34 -6.39
N ARG A 369 29.51 22.26 -7.18
CA ARG A 369 30.66 22.03 -8.09
C ARG A 369 30.39 22.33 -9.57
N VAL A 370 29.23 22.86 -9.93
CA VAL A 370 28.88 23.16 -11.33
C VAL A 370 28.80 24.67 -11.57
N ALA A 371 29.96 25.33 -11.53
CA ALA A 371 30.22 26.60 -12.21
C ALA A 371 31.74 26.79 -12.31
N SER A 372 32.30 26.53 -13.50
CA SER A 372 33.64 26.97 -13.91
C SER A 372 33.54 27.50 -15.33
#